data_AF-A0A924CQC1-F1
#
_entry.id   AF-A0A924CQC1-F1
#
_cell.length_a   1.000
_cell.length_b   1.000
_cell.length_c   1.000
_cell.angle_alpha   90.00
_cell.angle_beta   90.00
_cell.angle_gamma   90.00
#
_symmetry.space_group_name_H-M   'P 1'
#
loop_
_entity.id
_entity.type
_entity.pdbx_description
1 polymer ?
#
loop_
_entity_poly.entity_id
_entity_poly.type
_entity_poly.pdbx_seq_one_letter_code
_entity_poly.pdbx_strand_id
1 'polypeptide(L)'
;SESFVLQSDSLFQQTLKNYSDITANLVLLESSFTPKFPKVQLEKAKQQDVQSALLNRGSQLLGRSIDQATVDRLILSGSTTSSSGGSRESLFKDLVITQVEGNGTLSQVKALDTQILQLEYRLQSLVQRQSGLDTLKRDLQMTEAVFSSKLTQLDVNRGNIYDSYPLVQKLSGPDIPQKILSPNPTYIRLGTIAGSLLISSAIIAYTFRQSRRLQVVSIHS
;
A
#
# COMPACT_ATOMS: atom_id res chain seq x y z
N SER A 1 12.61 54.14 -2.30
CA SER A 1 12.74 54.69 -3.66
C SER A 1 12.19 53.72 -4.70
N GLU A 2 12.53 52.44 -4.62
CA GLU A 2 12.16 51.40 -5.61
C GLU A 2 10.65 51.19 -5.82
N SER A 3 9.86 51.14 -4.74
CA SER A 3 8.38 51.05 -4.83
C SER A 3 7.77 52.24 -5.57
N PHE A 4 8.35 53.43 -5.40
CA PHE A 4 7.88 54.65 -6.06
C PHE A 4 8.16 54.65 -7.57
N VAL A 5 9.28 54.09 -8.01
CA VAL A 5 9.64 53.96 -9.44
C VAL A 5 8.70 53.00 -10.17
N LEU A 6 8.29 51.92 -9.51
CA LEU A 6 7.30 50.99 -10.07
C LEU A 6 5.89 51.57 -10.07
N GLN A 7 5.56 52.38 -9.07
CA GLN A 7 4.24 52.99 -8.95
C GLN A 7 4.02 54.15 -9.94
N SER A 8 5.10 54.83 -10.35
CA SER A 8 5.03 55.93 -11.31
C SER A 8 4.95 55.49 -12.77
N ASP A 9 5.21 54.21 -13.09
CA ASP A 9 5.11 53.68 -14.47
C ASP A 9 3.68 53.24 -14.80
N SER A 10 3.05 53.89 -15.78
CA SER A 10 1.65 53.61 -16.15
C SER A 10 1.45 52.25 -16.82
N LEU A 11 2.46 51.75 -17.55
CA LEU A 11 2.42 50.43 -18.19
C LEU A 11 2.45 49.34 -17.13
N PHE A 12 3.27 49.49 -16.09
CA PHE A 12 3.32 48.56 -14.96
C PHE A 12 1.96 48.50 -14.24
N GLN A 13 1.36 49.66 -13.94
CA GLN A 13 0.02 49.73 -13.35
C GLN A 13 -1.06 49.09 -14.23
N GLN A 14 -0.99 49.28 -15.55
CA GLN A 14 -1.93 48.67 -16.49
C GLN A 14 -1.76 47.14 -16.54
N THR A 15 -0.53 46.62 -16.54
CA THR A 15 -0.29 45.17 -16.48
C THR A 15 -0.74 44.55 -15.15
N LEU A 16 -0.57 45.28 -14.05
CA LEU A 16 -1.04 44.86 -12.72
C LEU A 16 -2.57 44.78 -12.68
N LYS A 17 -3.26 45.79 -13.23
CA LYS A 17 -4.71 45.76 -13.35
C LYS A 17 -5.20 44.58 -14.21
N ASN A 18 -4.60 44.39 -15.38
CA ASN A 18 -4.93 43.25 -16.26
C ASN A 18 -4.71 41.91 -15.55
N TYR A 19 -3.64 41.78 -14.76
CA TYR A 19 -3.38 40.60 -13.96
C TYR A 19 -4.48 40.35 -12.91
N SER A 20 -4.91 41.40 -12.21
CA SER A 20 -6.02 41.32 -11.25
C SER A 20 -7.35 40.93 -11.92
N ASP A 21 -7.67 41.52 -13.08
CA ASP A 21 -8.89 41.22 -13.82
C ASP A 21 -8.91 39.75 -14.32
N ILE A 22 -7.79 39.26 -14.86
CA ILE A 22 -7.65 37.87 -15.31
C ILE A 22 -7.75 36.90 -14.13
N THR A 23 -7.11 37.23 -13.00
CA THR A 23 -7.16 36.39 -11.79
C THR A 23 -8.57 36.32 -11.22
N ALA A 24 -9.30 37.43 -11.17
CA ALA A 24 -10.69 37.44 -10.74
C ALA A 24 -11.57 36.58 -11.66
N ASN A 25 -11.37 36.67 -12.98
CA ASN A 25 -12.10 35.85 -13.93
C ASN A 25 -11.75 34.35 -13.80
N LEU A 26 -10.48 34.02 -13.56
CA LEU A 26 -10.04 32.65 -13.30
C LEU A 26 -10.72 32.06 -12.07
N VAL A 27 -10.81 32.81 -10.97
CA VAL A 27 -11.54 32.37 -9.75
C VAL A 27 -13.02 32.13 -10.04
N LEU A 28 -13.66 33.00 -10.83
CA LEU A 28 -15.06 32.80 -11.25
C LEU A 28 -15.21 31.53 -12.09
N LEU A 29 -14.29 31.28 -13.01
CA LEU A 29 -14.30 30.08 -13.84
C LEU A 29 -14.03 28.81 -13.02
N GLU A 30 -13.09 28.85 -12.08
CA GLU A 30 -12.78 27.73 -11.19
C GLU A 30 -13.93 27.38 -10.24
N SER A 31 -14.78 28.35 -9.89
CA SER A 31 -15.99 28.09 -9.09
C SER A 31 -17.02 27.23 -9.82
N SER A 32 -17.08 27.33 -11.15
CA SER A 32 -18.13 26.75 -11.99
C SER A 32 -17.66 25.59 -12.86
N PHE A 33 -16.36 25.47 -13.12
CA PHE A 33 -15.79 24.51 -14.07
C PHE A 33 -14.68 23.68 -13.44
N THR A 34 -14.58 22.42 -13.88
CA THR A 34 -13.49 21.52 -13.48
C THR A 34 -12.14 22.04 -13.99
N PRO A 35 -11.01 21.82 -13.28
CA PRO A 35 -9.68 22.30 -13.68
C PRO A 35 -9.21 21.90 -15.09
N LYS A 36 -9.77 20.83 -15.66
CA LYS A 36 -9.47 20.37 -17.02
C LYS A 36 -10.22 21.11 -18.12
N PHE A 37 -11.14 22.01 -17.78
CA PHE A 37 -11.96 22.70 -18.77
C PHE A 37 -11.11 23.65 -19.65
N PRO A 38 -11.25 23.65 -20.99
CA PRO A 38 -10.38 24.41 -21.88
C PRO A 38 -10.33 25.92 -21.58
N LYS A 39 -11.45 26.51 -21.15
CA LYS A 39 -11.49 27.94 -20.78
C LYS A 39 -10.70 28.25 -19.51
N VAL A 40 -10.71 27.35 -18.52
CA VAL A 40 -9.91 27.49 -17.30
C VAL A 40 -8.42 27.41 -17.64
N GLN A 41 -8.03 26.45 -18.48
CA GLN A 41 -6.64 26.31 -18.92
C GLN A 41 -6.14 27.53 -19.71
N LEU A 42 -7.00 28.08 -20.57
CA LEU A 42 -6.68 29.26 -21.37
C LEU A 42 -6.53 30.52 -20.50
N GLU A 43 -7.42 30.76 -19.54
CA GLU A 43 -7.28 31.87 -18.60
C GLU A 43 -6.08 31.71 -17.69
N LYS A 44 -5.75 30.48 -17.29
CA LYS A 44 -4.53 30.17 -16.52
C LYS A 44 -3.25 30.46 -17.32
N ALA A 45 -3.23 30.11 -18.60
CA ALA A 45 -2.11 30.45 -19.49
C ALA A 45 -1.95 31.97 -19.63
N LYS A 46 -3.05 32.70 -19.85
CA LYS A 46 -3.03 34.18 -19.89
C LYS A 46 -2.52 34.80 -18.59
N GLN A 47 -2.94 34.27 -17.44
CA GLN A 47 -2.46 34.73 -16.13
C GLN A 47 -0.94 34.59 -16.05
N GLN A 48 -0.40 33.44 -16.43
CA GLN A 48 1.03 33.16 -16.41
C GLN A 48 1.82 34.06 -17.38
N ASP A 49 1.28 34.31 -18.57
CA ASP A 49 1.89 35.22 -19.55
C ASP A 49 1.96 36.65 -19.00
N VAL A 50 0.87 37.18 -18.46
CA VAL A 50 0.82 38.53 -17.88
C VAL A 50 1.71 38.62 -16.64
N GLN A 51 1.77 37.57 -15.82
CA GLN A 51 2.68 37.51 -14.69
C GLN A 51 4.15 37.61 -15.11
N SER A 52 4.54 36.86 -16.15
CA SER A 52 5.90 36.94 -16.69
C SER A 52 6.21 38.32 -17.27
N ALA A 53 5.24 38.94 -17.96
CA ALA A 53 5.38 40.30 -18.48
C ALA A 53 5.55 41.34 -17.37
N LEU A 54 4.82 41.17 -16.26
CA LEU A 54 4.91 42.04 -15.08
C LEU A 54 6.26 41.89 -14.37
N LEU A 55 6.77 40.66 -14.21
CA LEU A 55 8.10 40.39 -13.67
C LEU A 55 9.21 40.96 -14.56
N ASN A 56 9.11 40.76 -15.87
CA ASN A 56 10.05 41.29 -16.85
C ASN A 56 10.07 42.83 -16.82
N ARG A 57 8.90 43.48 -16.84
CA ARG A 57 8.80 44.93 -16.79
C ARG A 57 9.33 45.49 -15.47
N GLY A 58 9.00 44.85 -14.35
CA GLY A 58 9.55 45.21 -13.06
C GLY A 58 11.07 45.11 -13.06
N SER A 59 11.63 44.00 -13.57
CA SER A 59 13.08 43.81 -13.63
C SER A 59 13.80 44.85 -14.49
N GLN A 60 13.17 45.30 -15.59
CA GLN A 60 13.68 46.38 -16.44
C GLN A 60 13.70 47.73 -15.71
N LEU A 61 12.66 48.03 -14.92
CA LEU A 61 12.55 49.29 -14.16
C LEU A 61 13.49 49.35 -12.95
N LEU A 62 13.78 48.20 -12.34
CA LEU A 62 14.62 48.10 -11.14
C LEU A 62 16.07 47.70 -11.44
N GLY A 63 16.39 47.31 -12.67
CA GLY A 63 17.73 46.87 -13.08
C GLY A 63 18.21 45.58 -12.41
N ARG A 64 17.30 44.80 -11.81
CA ARG A 64 17.59 43.54 -11.11
C ARG A 64 16.44 42.56 -11.23
N SER A 65 16.72 41.26 -11.11
CA SER A 65 15.67 40.24 -11.11
C SER A 65 14.76 40.42 -9.89
N ILE A 66 13.46 40.58 -10.13
CA ILE A 66 12.45 40.68 -9.09
C ILE A 66 11.88 39.29 -8.88
N ASP A 67 11.92 38.83 -7.63
CA ASP A 67 11.28 37.60 -7.24
C ASP A 67 9.76 37.78 -7.09
N GLN A 68 9.01 36.72 -7.33
CA GLN A 68 7.54 36.70 -7.30
C GLN A 68 7.00 37.20 -5.95
N ALA A 69 7.67 36.83 -4.85
CA ALA A 69 7.36 37.30 -3.50
C ALA A 69 7.52 38.83 -3.32
N THR A 70 8.39 39.46 -4.10
CA THR A 70 8.61 40.91 -4.07
C THR A 70 7.49 41.63 -4.80
N VAL A 71 7.01 41.08 -5.93
CA VAL A 71 5.83 41.58 -6.64
C VAL A 71 4.59 41.49 -5.76
N ASP A 72 4.35 40.37 -5.08
CA ASP A 72 3.20 40.23 -4.19
C ASP A 72 3.25 41.27 -3.06
N ARG A 73 4.42 41.48 -2.46
CA ARG A 73 4.63 42.55 -1.48
C ARG A 73 4.42 43.94 -2.07
N LEU A 74 4.77 44.18 -3.33
CA LEU A 74 4.58 45.47 -4.01
C LEU A 74 3.12 45.71 -4.40
N ILE A 75 2.37 44.67 -4.79
CA ILE A 75 0.92 44.74 -4.99
C ILE A 75 0.23 45.09 -3.66
N LEU A 76 0.68 44.48 -2.56
CA LEU A 76 0.19 44.80 -1.21
C LEU A 76 0.69 46.18 -0.70
N SER A 77 1.89 46.61 -1.10
CA SER A 77 2.52 47.86 -0.64
C SER A 77 2.15 49.08 -1.49
N GLY A 78 1.75 48.94 -2.75
CA GLY A 78 1.37 50.07 -3.61
C GLY A 78 0.14 50.83 -3.11
N SER A 79 -0.63 50.26 -2.18
CA SER A 79 -1.77 50.95 -1.54
C SER A 79 -1.42 51.63 -0.21
N THR A 80 -0.13 51.69 0.20
CA THR A 80 0.32 52.24 1.51
C THR A 80 0.09 53.72 1.73
N THR A 81 -0.31 54.50 0.73
CA THR A 81 -0.68 55.91 0.90
C THR A 81 -2.16 56.10 1.31
N SER A 82 -2.97 55.05 1.38
CA SER A 82 -4.39 55.13 1.75
C SER A 82 -4.68 54.36 3.05
N SER A 83 -4.51 55.05 4.18
CA SER A 83 -5.19 54.94 5.50
C SER A 83 -6.05 53.69 5.87
N SER A 84 -5.68 52.45 5.52
CA SER A 84 -6.53 51.26 5.73
C SER A 84 -5.88 50.14 6.56
N GLY A 85 -5.03 50.48 7.53
CA GLY A 85 -4.29 49.51 8.38
C GLY A 85 -5.13 48.65 9.35
N GLY A 86 -6.43 48.46 9.09
CA GLY A 86 -7.26 47.46 9.77
C GLY A 86 -7.96 46.49 8.80
N SER A 87 -8.12 46.86 7.52
CA SER A 87 -8.67 45.95 6.50
C SER A 87 -7.63 44.94 6.02
N ARG A 88 -6.33 45.26 6.12
CA ARG A 88 -5.22 44.43 5.65
C ARG A 88 -4.97 43.22 6.53
N GLU A 89 -5.10 43.39 7.84
CA GLU A 89 -5.00 42.35 8.84
C GLU A 89 -6.12 41.33 8.63
N SER A 90 -7.33 41.79 8.28
CA SER A 90 -8.42 40.91 7.87
C SER A 90 -8.11 40.18 6.57
N LEU A 91 -7.68 40.88 5.51
CA LEU A 91 -7.38 40.25 4.22
C LEU A 91 -6.22 39.25 4.31
N PHE A 92 -5.19 39.55 5.11
CA PHE A 92 -4.08 38.63 5.33
C PHE A 92 -4.53 37.41 6.11
N LYS A 93 -5.37 37.59 7.15
CA LYS A 93 -5.98 36.49 7.88
C LYS A 93 -6.83 35.62 6.94
N ASP A 94 -7.64 36.23 6.09
CA ASP A 94 -8.50 35.52 5.13
C ASP A 94 -7.67 34.78 4.07
N LEU A 95 -6.56 35.37 3.59
CA LEU A 95 -5.61 34.71 2.68
C LEU A 95 -4.95 33.51 3.36
N VAL A 96 -4.48 33.65 4.60
CA VAL A 96 -3.87 32.55 5.34
C VAL A 96 -4.89 31.44 5.58
N ILE A 97 -6.13 31.77 5.97
CA ILE A 97 -7.20 30.78 6.16
C ILE A 97 -7.49 30.05 4.86
N THR A 98 -7.71 30.77 3.75
CA THR A 98 -8.00 30.15 2.44
C THR A 98 -6.83 29.30 1.92
N GLN A 99 -5.58 29.73 2.16
CA GLN A 99 -4.40 28.94 1.82
C GLN A 99 -4.31 27.65 2.66
N VAL A 100 -4.62 27.73 3.95
CA VAL A 100 -4.64 26.55 4.84
C VAL A 100 -5.77 25.61 4.44
N GLU A 101 -6.95 26.12 4.12
CA GLU A 101 -8.09 25.33 3.63
C GLU A 101 -7.77 24.64 2.29
N GLY A 102 -7.15 25.35 1.35
CA GLY A 102 -6.69 24.80 0.08
C GLY A 102 -5.66 23.69 0.27
N ASN A 103 -4.67 23.90 1.15
CA ASN A 103 -3.68 22.88 1.49
C ASN A 103 -4.32 21.67 2.22
N GLY A 104 -5.33 21.92 3.06
CA GLY A 104 -6.08 20.90 3.78
C GLY A 104 -6.87 20.00 2.84
N THR A 105 -7.63 20.58 1.91
CA THR A 105 -8.38 19.84 0.88
C THR A 105 -7.47 19.03 -0.03
N LEU A 106 -6.34 19.60 -0.47
CA LEU A 106 -5.34 18.87 -1.27
C LEU A 106 -4.74 17.69 -0.51
N SER A 107 -4.53 17.83 0.80
CA SER A 107 -4.07 16.74 1.66
C SER A 107 -5.13 15.64 1.80
N GLN A 108 -6.41 16.01 1.92
CA GLN A 108 -7.52 15.05 1.93
C GLN A 108 -7.62 14.28 0.62
N VAL A 109 -7.48 14.95 -0.53
CA VAL A 109 -7.48 14.28 -1.85
C VAL A 109 -6.34 13.26 -1.94
N LYS A 110 -5.11 13.64 -1.55
CA LYS A 110 -3.97 12.70 -1.52
C LYS A 110 -4.24 11.51 -0.60
N ALA A 111 -4.86 11.73 0.56
CA ALA A 111 -5.21 10.66 1.49
C ALA A 111 -6.31 9.74 0.95
N LEU A 112 -7.23 10.25 0.12
CA LEU A 112 -8.23 9.43 -0.56
C LEU A 112 -7.59 8.61 -1.70
N ASP A 113 -6.69 9.21 -2.48
CA ASP A 113 -5.96 8.50 -3.55
C ASP A 113 -5.16 7.31 -2.98
N THR A 114 -4.50 7.49 -1.84
CA THR A 114 -3.77 6.37 -1.20
C THR A 114 -4.70 5.27 -0.70
N GLN A 115 -5.87 5.63 -0.16
CA GLN A 115 -6.89 4.67 0.26
C GLN A 115 -7.45 3.88 -0.91
N ILE A 116 -7.70 4.54 -2.06
CA ILE A 116 -8.16 3.88 -3.29
C ILE A 116 -7.14 2.84 -3.75
N LEU A 117 -5.87 3.21 -3.86
CA LEU A 117 -4.80 2.28 -4.25
C LEU A 117 -4.68 1.09 -3.29
N GLN A 118 -4.83 1.32 -1.99
CA GLN A 118 -4.80 0.25 -0.99
C GLN A 118 -6.00 -0.70 -1.13
N LEU A 119 -7.19 -0.16 -1.41
CA LEU A 119 -8.40 -0.95 -1.64
C LEU A 119 -8.31 -1.76 -2.93
N GLU A 120 -7.79 -1.19 -4.01
CA GLU A 120 -7.56 -1.89 -5.28
C GLU A 120 -6.59 -3.06 -5.10
N TYR A 121 -5.47 -2.83 -4.42
CA TYR A 121 -4.51 -3.90 -4.10
C TYR A 121 -5.16 -5.01 -3.25
N ARG A 122 -5.95 -4.62 -2.25
CA ARG A 122 -6.68 -5.59 -1.41
C ARG A 122 -7.67 -6.39 -2.24
N LEU A 123 -8.42 -5.74 -3.13
CA LEU A 123 -9.38 -6.41 -4.02
C LEU A 123 -8.67 -7.41 -4.94
N GLN A 124 -7.56 -7.01 -5.56
CA GLN A 124 -6.75 -7.91 -6.39
C GLN A 124 -6.26 -9.13 -5.62
N SER A 125 -5.78 -8.92 -4.38
CA SER A 125 -5.34 -10.03 -3.52
C SER A 125 -6.50 -10.98 -3.14
N LEU A 126 -7.70 -10.44 -2.93
CA LEU A 126 -8.89 -11.24 -2.63
C LEU A 126 -9.35 -12.05 -3.83
N VAL A 127 -9.33 -11.47 -5.04
CA VAL A 127 -9.63 -12.19 -6.29
C VAL A 127 -8.67 -13.35 -6.49
N GLN A 128 -7.37 -13.15 -6.22
CA GLN A 128 -6.39 -14.23 -6.30
C GLN A 128 -6.67 -15.34 -5.27
N ARG A 129 -7.01 -14.98 -4.02
CA ARG A 129 -7.40 -15.97 -3.00
C ARG A 129 -8.68 -16.72 -3.37
N GLN A 130 -9.65 -16.05 -3.98
CA GLN A 130 -10.89 -16.68 -4.44
C GLN A 130 -10.62 -17.74 -5.51
N SER A 131 -9.73 -17.46 -6.47
CA SER A 131 -9.33 -18.46 -7.47
C SER A 131 -8.69 -19.71 -6.87
N GLY A 132 -7.93 -19.55 -5.78
CA GLY A 132 -7.36 -20.67 -5.02
C GLY A 132 -8.43 -21.48 -4.27
N LEU A 133 -9.42 -20.81 -3.68
CA LEU A 133 -10.55 -21.49 -3.03
C LEU A 133 -11.41 -22.28 -4.01
N ASP A 134 -11.65 -21.75 -5.21
CA ASP A 134 -12.42 -22.46 -6.24
C ASP A 134 -11.64 -23.67 -6.76
N THR A 135 -10.33 -23.56 -6.93
CA THR A 135 -9.46 -24.70 -7.27
C THR A 135 -9.50 -25.77 -6.19
N LEU A 136 -9.36 -25.39 -4.91
CA LEU A 136 -9.39 -26.32 -3.77
C LEU A 136 -10.74 -27.02 -3.64
N LYS A 137 -11.86 -26.33 -3.90
CA LYS A 137 -13.20 -26.93 -3.95
C LYS A 137 -13.33 -27.96 -5.07
N ARG A 138 -12.80 -27.65 -6.26
CA ARG A 138 -12.82 -28.58 -7.39
C ARG A 138 -11.98 -29.83 -7.11
N ASP A 139 -10.81 -29.68 -6.50
CA ASP A 139 -9.95 -30.80 -6.12
C ASP A 139 -10.60 -31.67 -5.04
N LEU A 140 -11.34 -31.06 -4.09
CA LEU A 140 -12.16 -31.81 -3.12
C LEU A 140 -13.21 -32.65 -3.84
N GLN A 141 -14.01 -32.05 -4.74
CA GLN A 141 -15.03 -32.79 -5.51
C GLN A 141 -14.45 -33.92 -6.34
N MET A 142 -13.29 -33.69 -6.98
CA MET A 142 -12.59 -34.74 -7.73
C MET A 142 -12.12 -35.87 -6.80
N THR A 143 -11.57 -35.53 -5.64
CA THR A 143 -11.11 -36.51 -4.64
C THR A 143 -12.28 -37.32 -4.08
N GLU A 144 -13.41 -36.69 -3.80
CA GLU A 144 -14.64 -37.35 -3.33
C GLU A 144 -15.20 -38.31 -4.39
N ALA A 145 -15.23 -37.91 -5.65
CA ALA A 145 -15.66 -38.77 -6.75
C ALA A 145 -14.73 -39.98 -6.93
N VAL A 146 -13.41 -39.76 -6.90
CA VAL A 146 -12.42 -40.85 -6.98
C VAL A 146 -12.53 -41.79 -5.77
N PHE A 147 -12.72 -41.24 -4.57
CA PHE A 147 -12.88 -42.03 -3.35
C PHE A 147 -14.14 -42.90 -3.40
N SER A 148 -15.28 -42.33 -3.77
CA SER A 148 -16.54 -43.08 -3.95
C SER A 148 -16.43 -44.13 -5.06
N SER A 149 -15.73 -43.83 -6.16
CA SER A 149 -15.45 -44.79 -7.24
C SER A 149 -14.58 -45.96 -6.76
N LYS A 150 -13.56 -45.68 -5.94
CA LYS A 150 -12.73 -46.73 -5.33
C LYS A 150 -13.49 -47.54 -4.29
N LEU A 151 -14.37 -46.91 -3.51
CA LEU A 151 -15.21 -47.60 -2.55
C LEU A 151 -16.20 -48.54 -3.25
N THR A 152 -16.86 -48.08 -4.31
CA THR A 152 -17.73 -48.93 -5.15
C THR A 152 -16.94 -50.03 -5.84
N GLN A 153 -15.75 -49.75 -6.38
CA GLN A 153 -14.88 -50.78 -6.95
C GLN A 153 -14.47 -51.83 -5.92
N LEU A 154 -14.17 -51.43 -4.67
CA LEU A 154 -13.86 -52.36 -3.58
C LEU A 154 -15.07 -53.23 -3.22
N ASP A 155 -16.26 -52.64 -3.16
CA ASP A 155 -17.50 -53.35 -2.85
C ASP A 155 -17.86 -54.37 -3.95
N VAL A 156 -17.76 -53.96 -5.22
CA VAL A 156 -17.92 -54.85 -6.39
C VAL A 156 -16.86 -55.95 -6.40
N ASN A 157 -15.61 -55.63 -6.09
CA ASN A 157 -14.55 -56.62 -6.04
C ASN A 157 -14.78 -57.64 -4.91
N ARG A 158 -15.22 -57.20 -3.73
CA ARG A 158 -15.65 -58.12 -2.66
C ARG A 158 -16.75 -59.06 -3.12
N GLY A 159 -17.77 -58.57 -3.83
CA GLY A 159 -18.83 -59.42 -4.40
C GLY A 159 -18.30 -60.44 -5.41
N ASN A 160 -17.43 -60.02 -6.33
CA ASN A 160 -16.93 -60.85 -7.43
C ASN A 160 -15.87 -61.89 -6.99
N ILE A 161 -15.14 -61.67 -5.89
CA ILE A 161 -14.23 -62.68 -5.31
C ILE A 161 -15.00 -63.94 -4.88
N TYR A 162 -16.26 -63.80 -4.43
CA TYR A 162 -17.10 -64.94 -4.05
C TYR A 162 -17.66 -65.71 -5.25
N ASP A 163 -17.76 -65.08 -6.42
CA ASP A 163 -18.27 -65.72 -7.65
C ASP A 163 -17.17 -66.43 -8.45
N SER A 164 -15.93 -65.91 -8.44
CA SER A 164 -14.82 -66.43 -9.26
C SER A 164 -13.98 -67.52 -8.59
N TYR A 165 -14.07 -67.67 -7.26
CA TYR A 165 -13.40 -68.74 -6.51
C TYR A 165 -14.46 -69.62 -5.84
N PRO A 166 -15.01 -70.63 -6.54
CA PRO A 166 -15.83 -71.63 -5.87
C PRO A 166 -15.03 -72.22 -4.71
N LEU A 167 -15.73 -72.46 -3.59
CA LEU A 167 -15.19 -73.05 -2.36
C LEU A 167 -14.68 -74.47 -2.64
N VAL A 168 -13.54 -74.61 -3.33
CA VAL A 168 -12.80 -75.86 -3.39
C VAL A 168 -12.15 -75.99 -2.03
N GLN A 169 -12.82 -76.69 -1.11
CA GLN A 169 -12.21 -77.18 0.11
C GLN A 169 -11.06 -78.12 -0.29
N LYS A 170 -9.88 -77.55 -0.49
CA LYS A 170 -8.65 -78.33 -0.42
C LYS A 170 -8.53 -78.81 1.03
N LEU A 171 -8.79 -80.09 1.24
CA LEU A 171 -8.27 -80.82 2.39
C LEU A 171 -6.74 -80.84 2.24
N SER A 172 -6.09 -79.78 2.67
CA SER A 172 -4.65 -79.74 2.90
C SER A 172 -4.51 -79.41 4.38
N GLY A 173 -3.86 -80.29 5.14
CA GLY A 173 -3.63 -80.11 6.57
C GLY A 173 -2.95 -78.76 6.87
N PRO A 174 -3.11 -78.21 8.09
CA PRO A 174 -2.61 -76.90 8.44
C PRO A 174 -1.10 -76.85 8.21
N ASP A 175 -0.66 -76.03 7.26
CA ASP A 175 0.75 -75.80 7.01
C ASP A 175 1.27 -74.88 8.13
N ILE A 176 2.07 -75.46 9.02
CA ILE A 176 2.65 -74.75 10.15
C ILE A 176 3.70 -73.82 9.56
N PRO A 177 3.61 -72.48 9.74
CA PRO A 177 4.63 -71.59 9.23
C PRO A 177 5.96 -71.89 9.92
N GLN A 178 6.89 -72.56 9.23
CA GLN A 178 8.22 -72.91 9.73
C GLN A 178 9.11 -71.68 9.98
N LYS A 179 8.65 -70.48 9.62
CA LYS A 179 9.43 -69.25 9.76
C LYS A 179 8.66 -68.24 10.61
N ILE A 180 8.95 -68.27 11.91
CA ILE A 180 8.73 -67.12 12.78
C ILE A 180 9.53 -65.98 12.15
N LEU A 181 8.86 -64.94 11.66
CA LEU A 181 9.50 -63.72 11.19
C LEU A 181 10.06 -62.97 12.39
N SER A 182 11.17 -63.47 12.94
CA SER A 182 11.92 -62.78 13.98
C SER A 182 12.63 -61.58 13.36
N PRO A 183 12.55 -60.39 13.96
CA PRO A 183 13.27 -59.22 13.47
C PRO A 183 14.76 -59.52 13.42
N ASN A 184 15.43 -59.15 12.32
CA ASN A 184 16.86 -59.39 12.15
C ASN A 184 17.64 -58.78 13.34
N PRO A 185 18.41 -59.58 14.11
CA PRO A 185 19.03 -59.14 15.37
C PRO A 185 20.05 -58.01 15.19
N THR A 186 20.50 -57.77 13.96
CA THR A 186 21.37 -56.65 13.58
C THR A 186 20.66 -55.31 13.70
N TYR A 187 19.40 -55.19 13.27
CA TYR A 187 18.65 -53.93 13.40
C TYR A 187 18.30 -53.61 14.84
N ILE A 188 18.04 -54.64 15.66
CA ILE A 188 17.82 -54.47 17.10
C ILE A 188 19.06 -53.86 17.75
N ARG A 189 20.25 -54.41 17.49
CA ARG A 189 21.52 -53.89 18.01
C ARG A 189 21.84 -52.48 17.51
N LEU A 190 21.54 -52.18 16.25
CA LEU A 190 21.76 -50.85 15.70
C LEU A 190 20.81 -49.82 16.32
N GLY A 191 19.54 -50.19 16.47
CA GLY A 191 18.51 -49.35 17.08
C GLY A 191 18.81 -49.05 18.55
N THR A 192 19.30 -50.03 19.31
CA THR A 192 19.67 -49.80 20.73
C THR A 192 20.87 -48.88 20.88
N ILE A 193 21.90 -49.03 20.04
CA ILE A 193 23.08 -48.14 20.05
C ILE A 193 22.67 -46.71 19.67
N ALA A 194 21.91 -46.55 18.57
CA ALA A 194 21.44 -45.25 18.12
C ALA A 194 20.53 -44.57 19.15
N GLY A 195 19.60 -45.32 19.75
CA GLY A 195 18.73 -44.82 20.80
C GLY A 195 19.49 -44.37 22.06
N SER A 196 20.49 -45.15 22.49
CA SER A 196 21.31 -44.80 23.65
C SER A 196 22.09 -43.50 23.43
N LEU A 197 22.68 -43.31 22.26
CA LEU A 197 23.40 -42.08 21.92
C LEU A 197 22.47 -40.85 21.88
N LEU A 198 21.28 -40.99 21.31
CA LEU A 198 20.32 -39.89 21.26
C LEU A 198 19.82 -39.50 22.66
N ILE A 199 19.51 -40.48 23.51
CA ILE A 199 19.07 -40.22 24.89
C ILE A 199 20.20 -39.58 25.71
N SER A 200 21.44 -40.08 25.57
CA SER A 200 22.61 -39.49 26.23
C SER A 200 22.83 -38.04 25.81
N SER A 201 22.77 -37.76 24.49
CA SER A 201 22.89 -36.41 23.96
C SER A 201 21.77 -35.47 24.45
N ALA A 202 20.54 -35.97 24.57
CA ALA A 202 19.41 -35.18 25.04
C ALA A 202 19.58 -34.76 26.52
N ILE A 203 20.07 -35.67 27.37
CA ILE A 203 20.33 -35.38 28.79
C ILE A 203 21.45 -34.34 28.92
N ILE A 204 22.54 -34.47 28.15
CA ILE A 204 23.65 -33.51 28.14
C ILE A 204 23.18 -32.13 27.66
N ALA A 205 22.37 -32.06 26.61
CA ALA A 205 21.81 -30.79 26.13
C ALA A 205 20.88 -30.15 27.18
N TYR A 206 20.10 -30.96 27.90
CA TYR A 206 19.21 -30.50 28.95
C TYR A 206 19.99 -29.89 30.14
N THR A 207 21.03 -30.57 30.62
CA THR A 207 21.85 -30.05 31.73
C THR A 207 22.58 -28.77 31.33
N PHE A 208 23.10 -28.68 30.11
CA PHE A 208 23.76 -27.47 29.62
C PHE A 208 22.80 -26.26 29.53
N ARG A 209 21.54 -26.50 29.13
CA ARG A 209 20.48 -25.48 29.15
C ARG A 209 20.14 -25.04 30.57
N GLN A 210 20.08 -25.98 31.51
CA GLN A 210 19.78 -25.71 32.91
C GLN A 210 20.88 -24.88 33.58
N SER A 211 22.16 -25.20 33.35
CA SER A 211 23.29 -24.43 33.87
C SER A 211 23.31 -22.99 33.36
N ARG A 212 22.95 -22.75 32.09
CA ARG A 212 22.82 -21.38 31.54
C ARG A 212 21.67 -20.60 32.18
N ARG A 213 20.56 -21.25 32.54
CA ARG A 213 19.45 -20.59 33.26
C ARG A 213 19.83 -20.17 34.68
N LEU A 214 20.65 -20.96 35.37
CA LEU A 214 21.09 -20.64 36.74
C LEU A 214 22.08 -19.47 36.77
N GLN A 215 22.96 -19.31 35.76
CA GLN A 215 23.86 -18.15 35.66
C GLN A 215 23.13 -16.82 35.40
N VAL A 216 21.99 -16.82 34.70
CA VAL A 216 21.22 -15.59 34.47
C VAL A 216 20.50 -15.12 35.74
N VAL A 217 20.14 -16.05 36.64
CA VAL A 217 19.47 -15.69 37.91
C VAL A 217 20.44 -15.12 38.94
N SER A 218 21.70 -15.55 39.01
CA SER A 218 22.67 -15.02 39.98
C SER A 218 23.31 -13.68 39.60
N ILE A 219 23.03 -13.15 38.40
CA ILE A 219 23.47 -11.81 37.97
C ILE A 219 22.43 -10.74 38.35
N HIS A 220 21.26 -11.15 38.86
CA HIS A 220 20.15 -10.26 39.19
C HIS A 220 19.70 -10.34 40.66
N SER A 221 20.57 -10.83 41.55
CA SER A 221 20.40 -10.84 43.01
C SER A 221 21.63 -10.24 43.68
#